data_AF-A0A166SA18-F1
#
_entry.id   AF-A0A166SA18-F1
#
_cell.length_a   1.000
_cell.length_b   1.000
_cell.length_c   1.000
_cell.angle_alpha   90.00
_cell.angle_beta   90.00
_cell.angle_gamma   90.00
#
_symmetry.space_group_name_H-M   'P 1'
#
loop_
_entity.id
_entity.type
_entity.pdbx_description
1 polymer ?
#
loop_
_entity_poly.entity_id
_entity_poly.type
_entity_poly.pdbx_seq_one_letter_code
_entity_poly.pdbx_strand_id
1 'polypeptide(L)'
;MTKYREILRLHSQGISQRGIASSCQCSRNTISAVLKRADECSISWPLQKDMSDGELQDILFPEKNITTSRKIPDCEYIHKEMAKSGVTLSLLWNEYCEQCRLGNEIPLMYSQFCRYYRKYANTTKATMHIVRKPGEQLEVDWAGQTAAIVDPNTGEIIDAYVFVAALSCSQYAYVEAFLSQNQECWITAHTNAYKFFGGVTRILVPDNLKTGVERVSWYTPIINKTYHEMAEHYGTASNSCPC
;
A
#
# COMPACT_ATOMS: atom_id res chain seq x y z
N MET A 1 -6.78 -19.25 -19.41
CA MET A 1 -5.70 -20.26 -19.58
C MET A 1 -6.23 -21.36 -20.47
N THR A 2 -5.48 -21.79 -21.48
CA THR A 2 -5.94 -22.80 -22.45
C THR A 2 -6.09 -24.15 -21.77
N LYS A 3 -7.26 -24.79 -21.88
CA LYS A 3 -7.55 -26.07 -21.23
C LYS A 3 -7.09 -27.24 -22.12
N TYR A 4 -5.78 -27.51 -22.15
CA TYR A 4 -5.18 -28.52 -23.04
C TYR A 4 -5.75 -29.93 -22.82
N ARG A 5 -5.93 -30.36 -21.56
CA ARG A 5 -6.54 -31.66 -21.23
C ARG A 5 -7.96 -31.80 -21.79
N GLU A 6 -8.75 -30.74 -21.64
CA GLU A 6 -10.15 -30.74 -22.08
C GLU A 6 -10.26 -30.78 -23.60
N ILE A 7 -9.36 -30.10 -24.31
CA ILE A 7 -9.27 -30.16 -25.78
C ILE A 7 -8.98 -31.58 -26.26
N LEU A 8 -8.01 -32.27 -25.64
CA LEU A 8 -7.66 -33.66 -26.00
C LEU A 8 -8.77 -34.66 -25.65
N ARG A 9 -9.46 -34.46 -24.51
CA ARG A 9 -10.60 -35.30 -24.11
C ARG A 9 -11.78 -35.16 -25.08
N LEU A 10 -12.15 -33.93 -25.45
CA LEU A 10 -13.29 -33.72 -26.34
C LEU A 10 -12.99 -34.19 -27.77
N HIS A 11 -11.72 -34.09 -28.20
CA HIS A 11 -11.31 -34.62 -29.50
C HIS A 11 -11.37 -36.15 -29.57
N SER A 12 -10.92 -36.86 -28.52
CA SER A 12 -11.00 -38.33 -28.48
C SER A 12 -12.44 -38.86 -28.41
N GLN A 13 -13.39 -38.02 -27.98
CA GLN A 13 -14.83 -38.31 -28.02
C GLN A 13 -15.47 -38.03 -29.39
N GLY A 14 -14.69 -37.65 -30.41
CA GLY A 14 -15.18 -37.41 -31.77
C GLY A 14 -15.90 -36.07 -31.98
N ILE A 15 -15.78 -35.13 -31.03
CA ILE A 15 -16.43 -33.82 -31.14
C ILE A 15 -15.65 -32.96 -32.15
N SER A 16 -16.37 -32.32 -33.08
CA SER A 16 -15.76 -31.44 -34.07
C SER A 16 -15.01 -30.26 -33.42
N GLN A 17 -13.95 -29.77 -34.06
CA GLN A 17 -13.18 -28.61 -33.57
C GLN A 17 -14.05 -27.36 -33.31
N ARG A 18 -15.18 -27.22 -34.03
CA ARG A 18 -16.15 -26.14 -33.79
C ARG A 18 -16.86 -26.29 -32.45
N GLY A 19 -17.28 -27.52 -32.09
CA GLY A 19 -17.87 -27.82 -30.78
C GLY A 19 -16.88 -27.63 -29.64
N ILE A 20 -15.62 -28.05 -29.84
CA ILE A 20 -14.54 -27.86 -28.86
C ILE A 20 -14.27 -26.37 -28.63
N ALA A 21 -14.28 -25.54 -29.68
CA ALA A 21 -14.09 -24.10 -29.57
C ALA A 21 -15.18 -23.44 -28.71
N SER A 22 -16.43 -23.85 -28.88
CA SER A 22 -17.55 -23.39 -28.07
C SER A 22 -17.43 -23.79 -26.60
N SER A 23 -17.00 -25.03 -26.32
CA SER A 23 -16.88 -25.54 -24.94
C SER A 23 -15.65 -25.02 -24.19
N CYS A 24 -14.51 -24.89 -24.87
CA CYS A 24 -13.24 -24.50 -24.26
C CYS A 24 -12.95 -22.99 -24.34
N GLN A 25 -13.81 -22.20 -25.00
CA GLN A 25 -13.64 -20.76 -25.24
C GLN A 25 -12.25 -20.43 -25.83
N CYS A 26 -11.78 -21.26 -26.76
CA CYS A 26 -10.46 -21.14 -27.39
C CYS A 26 -10.62 -20.98 -28.91
N SER A 27 -9.68 -20.28 -29.55
CA SER A 27 -9.71 -20.12 -31.00
C SER A 27 -9.50 -21.45 -31.73
N ARG A 28 -10.11 -21.62 -32.91
CA ARG A 28 -9.92 -22.83 -33.74
C ARG A 28 -8.46 -23.03 -34.15
N ASN A 29 -7.73 -21.94 -34.37
CA ASN A 29 -6.30 -21.99 -34.68
C ASN A 29 -5.50 -22.55 -33.50
N THR A 30 -5.85 -22.16 -32.28
CA THR A 30 -5.24 -22.71 -31.06
C THR A 30 -5.56 -24.21 -30.92
N ILE A 31 -6.80 -24.63 -31.16
CA ILE A 31 -7.20 -26.03 -31.08
C ILE A 31 -6.48 -26.87 -32.15
N SER A 32 -6.45 -26.40 -33.39
CA SER A 32 -5.75 -27.09 -34.48
C SER A 32 -4.24 -27.21 -34.21
N ALA A 33 -3.62 -26.17 -33.64
CA ALA A 33 -2.22 -26.22 -33.25
C ALA A 33 -1.97 -27.22 -32.11
N VAL A 34 -2.86 -27.27 -31.12
CA VAL A 34 -2.78 -28.23 -29.99
C VAL A 34 -2.91 -29.67 -30.49
N LEU A 35 -3.89 -29.95 -31.35
CA LEU A 35 -4.13 -31.31 -31.88
C LEU A 35 -2.98 -31.78 -32.75
N LYS A 36 -2.52 -30.94 -33.69
CA LYS A 36 -1.36 -31.25 -34.53
C LYS A 36 -0.13 -31.59 -33.69
N ARG A 37 0.10 -30.81 -32.65
CA ARG A 37 1.24 -31.01 -31.75
C ARG A 37 1.10 -32.26 -30.87
N ALA A 38 -0.11 -32.57 -30.44
CA ALA A 38 -0.39 -33.80 -29.70
C ALA A 38 -0.13 -35.03 -30.59
N ASP A 39 -0.51 -34.98 -31.87
CA ASP A 39 -0.20 -36.03 -32.85
C ASP A 39 1.32 -36.16 -33.06
N GLU A 40 2.03 -35.02 -33.23
CA GLU A 40 3.51 -34.99 -33.36
C GLU A 40 4.21 -35.60 -32.13
N CYS A 41 3.70 -35.34 -30.92
CA CYS A 41 4.24 -35.86 -29.67
C CYS A 41 3.68 -37.25 -29.30
N SER A 42 2.85 -37.87 -30.15
CA SER A 42 2.14 -39.14 -29.87
C SER A 42 1.36 -39.16 -28.55
N ILE A 43 0.85 -38.00 -28.13
CA ILE A 43 0.03 -37.85 -26.93
C ILE A 43 -1.44 -38.05 -27.33
N SER A 44 -2.04 -39.12 -26.84
CA SER A 44 -3.47 -39.39 -27.02
C SER A 44 -4.18 -39.48 -25.67
N TRP A 45 -5.48 -39.21 -25.70
CA TRP A 45 -6.34 -39.49 -24.56
C TRP A 45 -6.63 -41.00 -24.50
N PRO A 46 -6.65 -41.66 -23.32
CA PRO A 46 -6.52 -41.10 -21.97
C PRO A 46 -5.07 -40.78 -21.56
N LEU A 47 -4.90 -39.61 -20.94
CA LEU A 47 -3.62 -39.18 -20.38
C LEU A 47 -3.26 -40.02 -19.14
N GLN A 48 -1.96 -40.23 -18.90
CA GLN A 48 -1.50 -40.87 -17.67
C GLN A 48 -1.96 -40.08 -16.44
N LYS A 49 -2.38 -40.78 -15.38
CA LYS A 49 -3.05 -40.18 -14.19
C LYS A 49 -2.20 -39.13 -13.48
N ASP A 50 -0.87 -39.20 -13.60
CA ASP A 50 0.05 -38.35 -12.88
C ASP A 50 0.48 -37.10 -13.66
N MET A 51 0.04 -36.95 -14.91
CA MET A 51 0.43 -35.81 -15.74
C MET A 51 -0.39 -34.56 -15.38
N SER A 52 0.28 -33.52 -14.91
CA SER A 52 -0.30 -32.22 -14.58
C SER A 52 -0.58 -31.37 -15.83
N ASP A 53 -1.42 -30.34 -15.69
CA ASP A 53 -1.69 -29.36 -16.76
C ASP A 53 -0.44 -28.59 -17.20
N GLY A 54 0.51 -28.37 -16.27
CA GLY A 54 1.78 -27.70 -16.54
C GLY A 54 2.70 -28.56 -17.40
N GLU A 55 2.90 -29.83 -17.04
CA GLU A 55 3.71 -30.77 -17.82
C GLU A 55 3.14 -30.99 -19.22
N LEU A 56 1.82 -31.06 -19.36
CA LEU A 56 1.17 -31.16 -20.67
C LEU A 56 1.44 -29.91 -21.54
N GLN A 57 1.46 -28.72 -20.94
CA GLN A 57 1.82 -27.50 -21.65
C GLN A 57 3.30 -27.52 -22.09
N ASP A 58 4.19 -28.01 -21.24
CA ASP A 58 5.64 -28.06 -21.50
C ASP A 58 5.97 -29.04 -22.63
N ILE A 59 5.32 -30.20 -22.67
CA ILE A 59 5.51 -31.19 -23.74
C ILE A 59 4.97 -30.67 -25.08
N LEU A 60 3.79 -30.05 -25.09
CA LEU A 60 3.17 -29.55 -26.31
C LEU A 60 3.84 -28.25 -26.82
N PHE A 61 4.16 -27.31 -25.94
CA PHE A 61 4.71 -26.01 -26.34
C PHE A 61 5.97 -25.65 -25.54
N PRO A 62 7.09 -26.37 -25.75
CA PRO A 62 8.34 -26.11 -25.03
C PRO A 62 8.87 -24.69 -25.28
N GLU A 63 8.67 -24.15 -26.50
CA GLU A 63 9.11 -22.79 -26.87
C GLU A 63 8.33 -21.65 -26.17
N LYS A 64 7.17 -21.93 -25.58
CA LYS A 64 6.44 -20.92 -24.80
C LYS A 64 6.93 -20.82 -23.36
N ASN A 65 7.75 -21.77 -22.92
CA ASN A 65 8.49 -21.70 -21.66
C ASN A 65 9.93 -21.25 -21.93
N ILE A 66 10.09 -20.06 -22.51
CA ILE A 66 11.35 -19.34 -22.34
C ILE A 66 11.33 -18.86 -20.89
N THR A 67 11.80 -19.72 -19.98
CA THR A 67 12.21 -19.31 -18.64
C THR A 67 13.30 -18.29 -18.86
N THR A 68 12.95 -17.00 -18.79
CA THR A 68 13.95 -15.95 -18.95
C THR A 68 15.02 -16.19 -17.89
N SER A 69 16.27 -16.47 -18.28
CA SER A 69 17.41 -16.66 -17.37
C SER A 69 17.82 -15.35 -16.66
N ARG A 70 16.87 -14.44 -16.50
CA ARG A 70 17.07 -13.10 -15.94
C ARG A 70 16.99 -13.18 -14.43
N LYS A 71 17.90 -12.49 -13.75
CA LYS A 71 17.94 -12.46 -12.29
C LYS A 71 16.63 -11.88 -11.75
N ILE A 72 15.98 -12.54 -10.81
CA ILE A 72 14.81 -11.97 -10.13
C ILE A 72 15.29 -10.93 -9.11
N PRO A 73 14.71 -9.71 -9.05
CA PRO A 73 15.10 -8.71 -8.08
C PRO A 73 14.74 -9.13 -6.65
N ASP A 74 15.62 -8.83 -5.71
CA ASP A 74 15.36 -8.99 -4.27
C ASP A 74 14.35 -7.92 -3.81
N CYS A 75 13.07 -8.29 -3.82
CA CYS A 75 12.00 -7.39 -3.48
C CYS A 75 11.96 -7.02 -1.99
N GLU A 76 12.54 -7.84 -1.10
CA GLU A 76 12.61 -7.53 0.33
C GLU A 76 13.62 -6.42 0.60
N TYR A 77 14.82 -6.53 0.01
CA TYR A 77 15.83 -5.47 0.06
C TYR A 77 15.29 -4.16 -0.52
N ILE A 78 14.69 -4.22 -1.71
CA ILE A 78 14.10 -3.04 -2.37
C ILE A 78 13.04 -2.38 -1.48
N HIS A 79 12.18 -3.17 -0.82
CA HIS A 79 11.14 -2.62 0.04
C HIS A 79 11.69 -1.91 1.28
N LYS A 80 12.76 -2.44 1.89
CA LYS A 80 13.44 -1.80 3.02
C LYS A 80 14.12 -0.49 2.62
N GLU A 81 14.81 -0.47 1.48
CA GLU A 81 15.48 0.74 0.99
C GLU A 81 14.49 1.83 0.56
N MET A 82 13.35 1.46 -0.02
CA MET A 82 12.28 2.40 -0.38
C MET A 82 11.66 3.14 0.82
N ALA A 83 11.88 2.68 2.05
CA ALA A 83 11.44 3.38 3.26
C ALA A 83 12.37 4.53 3.69
N LYS A 84 13.57 4.64 3.11
CA LYS A 84 14.53 5.70 3.41
C LYS A 84 14.22 6.97 2.59
N SER A 85 14.46 8.13 3.17
CA SER A 85 14.26 9.41 2.49
C SER A 85 15.18 9.56 1.27
N GLY A 86 14.63 10.01 0.15
CA GLY A 86 15.39 10.27 -1.09
C GLY A 86 15.64 9.05 -1.98
N VAL A 87 15.23 7.85 -1.58
CA VAL A 87 15.41 6.63 -2.40
C VAL A 87 14.30 6.51 -3.45
N THR A 88 14.67 6.19 -4.68
CA THR A 88 13.73 6.00 -5.80
C THR A 88 13.86 4.61 -6.43
N LEU A 89 12.77 4.10 -7.00
CA LEU A 89 12.80 2.80 -7.71
C LEU A 89 13.76 2.81 -8.91
N SER A 90 13.97 3.95 -9.54
CA SER A 90 14.97 4.13 -10.60
C SER A 90 16.40 3.95 -10.08
N LEU A 91 16.70 4.48 -8.90
CA LEU A 91 18.01 4.32 -8.27
C LEU A 91 18.28 2.85 -7.95
N LEU A 92 17.33 2.18 -7.28
CA LEU A 92 17.45 0.77 -6.92
C LEU A 92 17.51 -0.16 -8.15
N TRP A 93 16.86 0.23 -9.25
CA TRP A 93 16.97 -0.52 -10.51
C TRP A 93 18.37 -0.39 -11.13
N ASN A 94 18.99 0.79 -11.08
CA ASN A 94 20.36 0.98 -11.55
C ASN A 94 21.34 0.13 -10.73
N GLU A 95 21.22 0.14 -9.40
CA GLU A 95 22.04 -0.69 -8.50
C GLU A 95 21.85 -2.19 -8.79
N TYR A 96 20.61 -2.64 -8.98
CA TYR A 96 20.30 -4.01 -9.38
C TYR A 96 20.96 -4.38 -10.73
N CYS A 97 20.95 -3.48 -11.71
CA CYS A 97 21.60 -3.70 -12.99
C CYS A 97 23.12 -3.82 -12.85
N GLU A 98 23.75 -3.00 -11.99
CA GLU A 98 25.18 -3.11 -11.70
C GLU A 98 25.54 -4.43 -11.02
N GLN A 99 24.75 -4.87 -10.04
CA GLN A 99 24.93 -6.16 -9.40
C GLN A 99 24.78 -7.33 -10.38
N CYS A 100 23.81 -7.27 -11.29
CA CYS A 100 23.65 -8.27 -12.34
C CYS A 100 24.88 -8.30 -13.26
N ARG A 101 25.43 -7.13 -13.61
CA ARG A 101 26.63 -7.02 -14.43
C ARG A 101 27.86 -7.64 -13.75
N LEU A 102 28.03 -7.41 -12.44
CA LEU A 102 29.10 -8.00 -11.65
C LEU A 102 28.96 -9.52 -11.51
N GLY A 103 27.71 -10.02 -11.40
CA GLY A 103 27.38 -11.45 -11.33
C GLY A 103 27.35 -12.17 -12.69
N ASN A 104 27.61 -11.48 -13.79
CA ASN A 104 27.47 -11.99 -15.16
C ASN A 104 26.04 -12.52 -15.47
N GLU A 105 25.03 -11.87 -14.88
CA GLU A 105 23.61 -12.20 -15.01
C GLU A 105 22.89 -11.15 -15.88
N ILE A 106 21.76 -11.55 -16.50
CA ILE A 106 20.97 -10.66 -17.34
C ILE A 106 19.95 -9.91 -16.48
N PRO A 107 19.99 -8.57 -16.39
CA PRO A 107 19.03 -7.81 -15.62
C PRO A 107 17.65 -7.76 -16.31
N LEU A 108 16.61 -7.57 -15.50
CA LEU A 108 15.27 -7.22 -15.97
C LEU A 108 15.20 -5.75 -16.40
N MET A 109 14.40 -5.48 -17.45
CA MET A 109 14.06 -4.10 -17.82
C MET A 109 13.26 -3.41 -16.71
N TYR A 110 13.38 -2.09 -16.62
CA TYR A 110 12.75 -1.29 -15.57
C TYR A 110 11.25 -1.57 -15.39
N SER A 111 10.48 -1.69 -16.47
CA SER A 111 9.05 -1.99 -16.42
C SER A 111 8.74 -3.34 -15.75
N GLN A 112 9.56 -4.37 -16.02
CA GLN A 112 9.44 -5.69 -15.41
C GLN A 112 9.87 -5.65 -13.96
N PHE A 113 10.97 -4.95 -13.64
CA PHE A 113 11.43 -4.72 -12.27
C PHE A 113 10.32 -4.08 -11.41
N CYS A 114 9.73 -2.98 -11.88
CA CYS A 114 8.61 -2.34 -11.19
C CYS A 114 7.40 -3.28 -11.04
N ARG A 115 7.13 -4.14 -12.02
CA ARG A 115 6.03 -5.12 -11.94
C ARG A 115 6.27 -6.14 -10.82
N TYR A 116 7.49 -6.67 -10.70
CA TYR A 116 7.84 -7.59 -9.61
C TYR A 116 7.72 -6.91 -8.25
N TYR A 117 8.28 -5.70 -8.12
CA TYR A 117 8.18 -4.94 -6.88
C TYR A 117 6.72 -4.61 -6.49
N ARG A 118 5.88 -4.16 -7.43
CA ARG A 118 4.46 -3.89 -7.15
C ARG A 118 3.71 -5.13 -6.68
N LYS A 119 3.98 -6.29 -7.30
CA LYS A 119 3.36 -7.55 -6.89
C LYS A 119 3.75 -7.92 -5.46
N TYR A 120 5.04 -7.77 -5.12
CA TYR A 120 5.53 -7.97 -3.76
C TYR A 120 4.88 -6.99 -2.79
N ALA A 121 4.94 -5.68 -3.08
CA ALA A 121 4.36 -4.64 -2.23
C ALA A 121 2.86 -4.82 -2.00
N ASN A 122 2.09 -5.28 -2.99
CA ASN A 122 0.67 -5.59 -2.80
C ASN A 122 0.41 -6.80 -1.90
N THR A 123 1.36 -7.74 -1.83
CA THR A 123 1.24 -8.94 -0.99
C THR A 123 1.66 -8.62 0.45
N THR A 124 2.64 -7.72 0.62
CA THR A 124 3.14 -7.26 1.93
C THR A 124 2.30 -6.12 2.52
N LYS A 125 1.57 -5.37 1.69
CA LYS A 125 0.60 -4.36 2.14
C LYS A 125 -0.63 -5.04 2.74
N ALA A 126 -0.54 -5.38 4.02
CA ALA A 126 -1.72 -5.49 4.87
C ALA A 126 -2.31 -4.07 5.07
N THR A 127 -3.00 -3.54 4.05
CA THR A 127 -3.80 -2.33 4.25
C THR A 127 -5.03 -2.70 5.05
N MET A 128 -4.99 -2.49 6.37
CA MET A 128 -6.17 -2.53 7.20
C MET A 128 -7.05 -1.33 6.82
N HIS A 129 -8.19 -1.57 6.17
CA HIS A 129 -9.18 -0.52 5.97
C HIS A 129 -9.86 -0.27 7.32
N ILE A 130 -9.35 0.72 8.06
CA ILE A 130 -9.95 1.14 9.33
C ILE A 130 -11.22 1.93 8.99
N VAL A 131 -12.37 1.30 9.12
CA VAL A 131 -13.67 1.98 9.00
C VAL A 131 -13.84 2.86 10.24
N ARG A 132 -13.88 4.18 10.05
CA ARG A 132 -14.09 5.16 11.12
C ARG A 132 -15.51 5.68 11.06
N LYS A 133 -16.21 5.79 12.21
CA LYS A 133 -17.57 6.35 12.22
C LYS A 133 -17.51 7.89 12.21
N PRO A 134 -18.45 8.57 11.52
CA PRO A 134 -18.57 10.02 11.60
C PRO A 134 -18.69 10.51 13.05
N GLY A 135 -17.96 11.57 13.42
CA GLY A 135 -17.99 12.15 14.77
C GLY A 135 -17.34 11.31 15.87
N GLU A 136 -16.76 10.16 15.54
CA GLU A 136 -16.12 9.27 16.52
C GLU A 136 -14.76 9.80 16.97
N GLN A 137 -13.94 10.29 16.02
CA GLN A 137 -12.54 10.63 16.26
C GLN A 137 -12.17 11.98 15.63
N LEU A 138 -11.41 12.76 16.40
CA LEU A 138 -10.70 13.97 15.96
C LEU A 138 -9.21 13.76 16.18
N GLU A 139 -8.42 13.93 15.12
CA GLU A 139 -6.96 13.92 15.17
C GLU A 139 -6.47 15.36 15.23
N VAL A 140 -5.52 15.66 16.13
CA VAL A 140 -5.01 17.00 16.36
C VAL A 140 -3.49 17.01 16.43
N ASP A 141 -2.85 18.01 15.82
CA ASP A 141 -1.41 18.22 15.91
C ASP A 141 -1.02 19.68 15.66
N TRP A 142 0.21 20.02 16.06
CA TRP A 142 0.91 21.20 15.56
C TRP A 142 1.65 20.84 14.28
N ALA A 143 1.51 21.66 13.24
CA ALA A 143 2.32 21.51 12.04
C ALA A 143 3.81 21.61 12.40
N GLY A 144 4.59 20.60 11.99
CA GLY A 144 6.02 20.51 12.34
C GLY A 144 6.89 21.61 11.73
N GLN A 145 6.41 22.33 10.72
CA GLN A 145 7.09 23.50 10.16
C GLN A 145 6.42 24.78 10.66
N THR A 146 7.22 25.70 11.21
CA THR A 146 6.76 27.03 11.59
C THR A 146 6.47 27.86 10.34
N ALA A 147 5.29 28.49 10.34
CA ALA A 147 4.97 29.53 9.37
C ALA A 147 5.60 30.85 9.83
N ALA A 148 5.77 31.80 8.91
CA ALA A 148 6.30 33.12 9.21
C ALA A 148 5.26 34.17 8.82
N ILE A 149 4.96 35.08 9.75
CA ILE A 149 4.11 36.26 9.52
C ILE A 149 5.03 37.47 9.54
N VAL A 150 4.85 38.37 8.56
CA VAL A 150 5.58 39.64 8.53
C VAL A 150 4.68 40.72 9.12
N ASP A 151 5.15 41.42 10.15
CA ASP A 151 4.45 42.59 10.67
C ASP A 151 4.51 43.71 9.62
N PRO A 152 3.36 44.20 9.11
CA PRO A 152 3.33 45.22 8.07
C PRO A 152 3.86 46.59 8.53
N ASN A 153 3.94 46.86 9.83
CA ASN A 153 4.39 48.14 10.37
C ASN A 153 5.89 48.13 10.71
N THR A 154 6.40 47.02 11.25
CA THR A 154 7.80 46.92 11.69
C THR A 154 8.70 46.18 10.70
N GLY A 155 8.12 45.37 9.80
CA GLY A 155 8.84 44.48 8.89
C GLY A 155 9.47 43.27 9.59
N GLU A 156 9.18 43.06 10.88
CA GLU A 156 9.70 41.94 11.66
C GLU A 156 9.06 40.61 11.22
N ILE A 157 9.86 39.55 11.19
CA ILE A 157 9.40 38.19 10.90
C ILE A 157 9.06 37.53 12.23
N ILE A 158 7.79 37.19 12.41
CA ILE A 158 7.24 36.57 13.60
C ILE A 158 6.88 35.12 13.27
N ASP A 159 7.42 34.19 14.07
CA ASP A 159 7.09 32.78 13.94
C ASP A 159 5.62 32.52 14.31
N ALA A 160 4.94 31.74 13.49
CA ALA A 160 3.57 31.31 13.68
C ALA A 160 3.48 29.78 13.66
N TYR A 161 2.86 29.23 14.69
CA TYR A 161 2.63 27.80 14.87
C TYR A 161 1.23 27.47 14.39
N VAL A 162 1.11 26.52 13.47
CA VAL A 162 -0.18 26.17 12.86
C VAL A 162 -0.75 24.95 13.56
N PHE A 163 -1.88 25.11 14.23
CA PHE A 163 -2.68 24.02 14.77
C PHE A 163 -3.55 23.43 13.67
N VAL A 164 -3.64 22.10 13.61
CA VAL A 164 -4.50 21.38 12.67
C VAL A 164 -5.33 20.37 13.45
N ALA A 165 -6.64 20.37 13.20
CA ALA A 165 -7.57 19.37 13.69
C ALA A 165 -8.36 18.77 12.54
N ALA A 166 -8.42 17.44 12.41
CA ALA A 166 -9.08 16.75 11.31
C ALA A 166 -10.00 15.64 11.81
N LEU A 167 -11.23 15.61 11.30
CA LEU A 167 -12.17 14.51 11.53
C LEU A 167 -11.73 13.29 10.73
N SER A 168 -11.37 12.21 11.41
CA SER A 168 -10.71 11.08 10.73
C SER A 168 -11.58 10.34 9.72
N CYS A 169 -12.91 10.42 9.85
CA CYS A 169 -13.85 9.81 8.91
C CYS A 169 -13.99 10.60 7.60
N SER A 170 -14.04 11.93 7.67
CA SER A 170 -14.33 12.80 6.51
C SER A 170 -13.11 13.57 6.02
N GLN A 171 -12.01 13.55 6.78
CA GLN A 171 -10.83 14.40 6.59
C GLN A 171 -11.18 15.90 6.59
N TYR A 172 -12.32 16.27 7.18
CA TYR A 172 -12.72 17.66 7.30
C TYR A 172 -11.87 18.34 8.38
N ALA A 173 -11.11 19.35 7.96
CA ALA A 173 -10.06 19.95 8.76
C ALA A 173 -10.38 21.38 9.20
N TYR A 174 -9.92 21.71 10.40
CA TYR A 174 -9.84 23.03 10.98
C TYR A 174 -8.37 23.39 11.16
N VAL A 175 -8.00 24.62 10.82
CA VAL A 175 -6.62 25.10 10.88
C VAL A 175 -6.60 26.49 11.49
N GLU A 176 -5.75 26.72 12.48
CA GLU A 176 -5.61 28.01 13.16
C GLU A 176 -4.14 28.29 13.47
N ALA A 177 -3.69 29.53 13.29
CA ALA A 177 -2.32 29.94 13.55
C ALA A 177 -2.21 30.68 14.89
N PHE A 178 -1.19 30.34 15.67
CA PHE A 178 -0.89 30.93 16.98
C PHE A 178 0.54 31.46 17.00
N LEU A 179 0.78 32.49 17.82
CA LEU A 179 2.13 33.03 18.05
C LEU A 179 2.97 32.19 19.03
N SER A 180 2.36 31.20 19.66
CA SER A 180 3.02 30.29 20.61
C SER A 180 2.38 28.91 20.56
N GLN A 181 3.14 27.88 20.94
CA GLN A 181 2.69 26.49 21.11
C GLN A 181 2.45 26.13 22.58
N ASN A 182 2.22 27.12 23.43
CA ASN A 182 1.97 26.90 24.87
C ASN A 182 0.63 26.19 25.10
N GLN A 183 0.42 25.74 26.34
CA GLN A 183 -0.77 25.00 26.71
C GLN A 183 -2.07 25.81 26.58
N GLU A 184 -2.03 27.12 26.82
CA GLU A 184 -3.20 28.00 26.68
C GLU A 184 -3.66 28.08 25.22
N CYS A 185 -2.70 28.23 24.29
CA CYS A 185 -2.94 28.19 22.85
C CYS A 185 -3.50 26.84 22.44
N TRP A 186 -2.97 25.74 22.98
CA TRP A 186 -3.47 24.39 22.73
C TRP A 186 -4.95 24.22 23.13
N ILE A 187 -5.33 24.61 24.35
CA ILE A 187 -6.72 24.51 24.83
C ILE A 187 -7.65 25.44 24.04
N THR A 188 -7.17 26.65 23.72
CA THR A 188 -7.92 27.62 22.92
C THR A 188 -8.22 27.07 21.53
N ALA A 189 -7.21 26.46 20.88
CA ALA A 189 -7.36 25.84 19.57
C ALA A 189 -8.42 24.71 19.58
N HIS A 190 -8.45 23.88 20.62
CA HIS A 190 -9.48 22.84 20.77
C HIS A 190 -10.87 23.45 20.90
N THR A 191 -11.02 24.48 21.74
CA THR A 191 -12.29 25.17 21.94
C THR A 191 -12.80 25.80 20.64
N ASN A 192 -11.91 26.41 19.86
CA ASN A 192 -12.25 26.98 18.56
C ASN A 192 -12.58 25.90 17.53
N ALA A 193 -11.83 24.80 17.50
CA ALA A 193 -12.12 23.66 16.65
C ALA A 193 -13.51 23.06 16.93
N TYR A 194 -13.87 22.84 18.20
CA TYR A 194 -15.19 22.33 18.58
C TYR A 194 -16.32 23.28 18.16
N LYS A 195 -16.12 24.60 18.32
CA LYS A 195 -17.07 25.61 17.83
C LYS A 195 -17.20 25.56 16.31
N PHE A 196 -16.10 25.42 15.59
CA PHE A 196 -16.08 25.33 14.13
C PHE A 196 -16.82 24.09 13.62
N PHE A 197 -16.59 22.93 14.24
CA PHE A 197 -17.30 21.70 13.89
C PHE A 197 -18.76 21.66 14.38
N GLY A 198 -19.16 22.60 15.25
CA GLY A 198 -20.49 22.63 15.86
C GLY A 198 -20.75 21.48 16.84
N GLY A 199 -19.70 20.85 17.37
CA GLY A 199 -19.78 19.69 18.23
C GLY A 199 -18.42 19.12 18.63
N VAL A 200 -18.44 18.11 19.48
CA VAL A 200 -17.26 17.42 20.03
C VAL A 200 -17.26 15.96 19.60
N THR A 201 -16.08 15.39 19.37
CA THR A 201 -15.94 13.96 19.07
C THR A 201 -15.83 13.13 20.35
N ARG A 202 -16.11 11.83 20.26
CA ARG A 202 -15.98 10.92 21.40
C ARG A 202 -14.51 10.64 21.76
N ILE A 203 -13.64 10.65 20.75
CA ILE A 203 -12.23 10.35 20.88
C ILE A 203 -11.42 11.53 20.33
N LEU A 204 -10.46 12.00 21.11
CA LEU A 204 -9.47 12.98 20.74
C LEU A 204 -8.10 12.29 20.71
N VAL A 205 -7.44 12.36 19.56
CA VAL A 205 -6.15 11.71 19.32
C VAL A 205 -5.08 12.76 18.98
N PRO A 206 -4.25 13.16 19.96
CA PRO A 206 -3.09 13.98 19.68
C PRO A 206 -1.97 13.14 19.06
N ASP A 207 -1.39 13.59 17.94
CA ASP A 207 -0.35 12.84 17.21
C ASP A 207 1.04 13.00 17.82
N ASN A 208 1.25 14.02 18.66
CA ASN A 208 2.51 14.25 19.36
C ASN A 208 2.44 13.91 20.85
N LEU A 209 2.95 12.72 21.19
CA LEU A 209 3.17 12.27 22.59
C LEU A 209 4.15 13.15 23.37
N LYS A 210 4.85 14.11 22.73
CA LYS A 210 5.88 14.94 23.37
C LYS A 210 5.39 16.27 23.92
N THR A 211 4.34 16.86 23.35
CA THR A 211 3.84 18.17 23.80
C THR A 211 2.81 18.05 24.91
N GLY A 212 2.22 16.86 25.10
CA GLY A 212 1.28 16.54 26.17
C GLY A 212 1.85 15.73 27.35
N VAL A 213 3.14 15.38 27.32
CA VAL A 213 3.78 14.52 28.33
C VAL A 213 5.07 15.17 28.82
N GLU A 214 5.00 15.93 29.91
CA GLU A 214 6.19 16.26 30.70
C GLU A 214 6.75 14.97 31.29
N ARG A 215 7.77 14.39 30.64
CA ARG A 215 8.53 13.19 31.03
C ARG A 215 7.76 11.86 30.97
N VAL A 216 8.20 11.02 30.05
CA VAL A 216 7.84 9.59 30.00
C VAL A 216 8.47 8.87 31.20
N SER A 217 7.67 8.64 32.25
CA SER A 217 7.92 7.59 33.25
C SER A 217 7.01 6.42 32.92
N TRP A 218 7.60 5.25 32.70
CA TRP A 218 6.97 4.02 32.20
C TRP A 218 5.75 3.52 33.02
N TYR A 219 5.46 4.11 34.18
CA TYR A 219 4.43 3.66 35.11
C TYR A 219 3.31 4.68 35.39
N THR A 220 3.40 5.93 34.95
CA THR A 220 2.30 6.90 35.13
C THR A 220 2.44 8.06 34.16
N PRO A 221 1.63 8.14 33.07
CA PRO A 221 1.60 9.34 32.27
C PRO A 221 0.98 10.46 33.11
N ILE A 222 1.77 11.50 33.41
CA ILE A 222 1.24 12.77 33.91
C ILE A 222 0.53 13.40 32.71
N ILE A 223 -0.72 13.00 32.50
CA ILE A 223 -1.60 13.73 31.60
C ILE A 223 -1.67 15.14 32.15
N ASN A 224 -1.36 16.13 31.31
CA ASN A 224 -1.49 17.53 31.68
C ASN A 224 -2.89 17.76 32.27
N LYS A 225 -2.95 18.09 33.57
CA LYS A 225 -4.21 18.12 34.35
C LYS A 225 -5.29 18.95 33.66
N THR A 226 -4.94 20.11 33.13
CA THR A 226 -5.88 21.00 32.44
C THR A 226 -6.38 20.41 31.12
N TYR A 227 -5.57 19.61 30.43
CA TYR A 227 -6.01 18.92 29.21
C TYR A 227 -6.97 17.77 29.54
N HIS A 228 -6.74 17.08 30.66
CA HIS A 228 -7.67 16.09 31.18
C HIS A 228 -9.00 16.73 31.61
N GLU A 229 -8.95 17.85 32.34
CA GLU A 229 -10.14 18.61 32.76
C GLU A 229 -10.93 19.14 31.56
N MET A 230 -10.25 19.58 30.49
CA MET A 230 -10.90 19.95 29.23
C MET A 230 -11.61 18.75 28.60
N ALA A 231 -10.93 17.60 28.51
CA ALA A 231 -11.50 16.38 27.95
C ALA A 231 -12.73 15.91 28.75
N GLU A 232 -12.67 15.97 30.08
CA GLU A 232 -13.79 15.65 30.98
C GLU A 232 -14.95 16.65 30.81
N HIS A 233 -14.67 17.95 30.74
CA HIS A 233 -15.69 18.99 30.52
C HIS A 233 -16.50 18.77 29.25
N TYR A 234 -15.83 18.38 28.16
CA TYR A 234 -16.48 18.13 26.87
C TYR A 234 -16.96 16.68 26.70
N GLY A 235 -16.72 15.79 27.67
CA GLY A 235 -17.13 14.39 27.59
C GLY A 235 -16.38 13.57 26.53
N THR A 236 -15.15 13.96 26.20
CA THR A 236 -14.31 13.32 25.19
C THR A 236 -13.22 12.48 25.86
N ALA A 237 -12.96 11.28 25.34
CA ALA A 237 -11.83 10.46 25.77
C ALA A 237 -10.56 10.89 25.02
N SER A 238 -9.51 11.25 25.76
CA SER A 238 -8.17 11.47 25.19
C SER A 238 -7.46 10.12 25.10
N ASN A 239 -7.27 9.62 23.87
CA ASN A 239 -6.48 8.41 23.62
C ASN A 239 -5.23 8.82 22.84
N SER A 240 -4.05 8.64 23.43
CA SER A 240 -2.81 8.68 22.68
C SER A 240 -2.78 7.50 21.72
N CYS A 241 -2.52 7.74 20.44
CA CYS A 241 -2.40 6.67 19.45
C CYS A 241 -1.24 5.73 19.87
N PRO A 242 -1.46 4.42 20.05
CA PRO A 242 -0.36 3.46 20.11
C PRO A 242 0.23 3.37 18.70
N CYS A 243 1.48 3.81 18.55
CA CYS A 243 2.27 3.70 17.33
C CYS A 243 2.27 2.28 16.74
#